data_AF-A0A1N7NN78-F1
#
_entry.id   AF-A0A1N7NN78-F1
#
_cell.length_a   1.000
_cell.length_b   1.000
_cell.length_c   1.000
_cell.angle_alpha   90.00
_cell.angle_beta   90.00
_cell.angle_gamma   90.00
#
_symmetry.space_group_name_H-M   'P 1'
#
loop_
_entity.id
_entity.type
_entity.pdbx_description
1 polymer ?
#
loop_
_entity_poly.entity_id
_entity_poly.type
_entity_poly.pdbx_seq_one_letter_code
_entity_poly.pdbx_strand_id
1 'polypeptide(L)'
;MLTRLLDRLRGVPPDRPLPQADARHLLGTLMIRVAQADATLRVEELREMDRLLGAMFGLGPVEAARLRAESERLAQTLPATAELGPMLRAALPPAHRADLRAALRRVAEADGDWDPREAQVIEAVSTLLHPRP
;
A
#
# COMPACT_ATOMS: atom_id res chain seq x y z
N MET A 1 4.51 6.01 15.04
CA MET A 1 3.26 5.70 14.32
C MET A 1 3.53 4.58 13.34
N LEU A 2 4.28 4.81 12.24
CA LEU A 2 4.61 3.77 11.25
C LEU A 2 5.11 2.44 11.83
N THR A 3 6.01 2.46 12.83
CA THR A 3 6.55 1.26 13.50
C THR A 3 5.47 0.30 14.01
N ARG A 4 4.35 0.83 14.53
CA ARG A 4 3.24 0.02 15.05
C ARG A 4 2.45 -0.70 13.96
N LEU A 5 2.38 -0.13 12.75
CA LEU A 5 1.86 -0.83 11.58
C LEU A 5 2.78 -1.95 11.15
N LEU A 6 4.10 -1.70 11.12
CA LEU A 6 5.09 -2.71 10.73
C LEU A 6 4.95 -3.96 11.62
N ASP A 7 4.88 -3.77 12.94
CA ASP A 7 4.82 -4.89 13.88
C ASP A 7 3.55 -5.75 13.74
N ARG A 8 2.43 -5.14 13.35
CA ARG A 8 1.17 -5.88 13.21
C ARG A 8 1.02 -6.52 11.83
N LEU A 9 1.53 -5.88 10.77
CA LEU A 9 1.58 -6.50 9.43
C LEU A 9 2.47 -7.75 9.37
N ARG A 10 3.46 -7.86 10.25
CA ARG A 10 4.29 -9.08 10.42
C ARG A 10 3.55 -10.24 11.07
N GLY A 11 2.50 -9.96 11.85
CA GLY A 11 1.83 -10.93 12.73
C GLY A 11 0.45 -11.42 12.26
N VAL A 12 -0.02 -11.03 11.08
CA VAL A 12 -1.31 -11.52 10.54
C VAL A 12 -1.07 -12.79 9.70
N PRO A 13 -1.39 -14.00 10.21
CA PRO A 13 -1.52 -15.17 9.35
C PRO A 13 -2.71 -14.93 8.39
N PRO A 14 -2.61 -15.37 7.11
CA PRO A 14 -3.71 -15.21 6.18
C PRO A 14 -4.85 -16.19 6.55
N ASP A 15 -5.74 -15.78 7.45
CA ASP A 15 -6.91 -16.59 7.89
C ASP A 15 -7.98 -16.78 6.78
N ARG A 16 -7.75 -16.21 5.60
CA ARG A 16 -8.56 -16.47 4.41
C ARG A 16 -7.65 -16.40 3.18
N PRO A 17 -7.67 -17.41 2.29
CA PRO A 17 -6.95 -17.30 1.03
C PRO A 17 -7.63 -16.22 0.20
N LEU A 18 -7.06 -15.02 0.18
CA LEU A 18 -7.28 -14.07 -0.91
C LEU A 18 -6.77 -14.79 -2.16
N PRO A 19 -7.63 -15.19 -3.13
CA PRO A 19 -7.27 -16.24 -4.09
C PRO A 19 -6.14 -15.89 -5.08
N GLN A 20 -5.44 -14.77 -4.92
CA GLN A 20 -4.29 -14.39 -5.75
C GLN A 20 -3.33 -13.35 -5.13
N ALA A 21 -3.66 -12.67 -4.03
CA ALA A 21 -2.80 -11.64 -3.43
C ALA A 21 -2.95 -11.62 -1.91
N ASP A 22 -1.91 -11.97 -1.16
CA ASP A 22 -1.92 -11.81 0.30
C ASP A 22 -1.99 -10.31 0.71
N ALA A 23 -2.13 -10.03 2.01
CA ALA A 23 -2.20 -8.66 2.52
C ALA A 23 -0.99 -7.79 2.11
N ARG A 24 0.17 -8.40 1.87
CA ARG A 24 1.41 -7.71 1.49
C ARG A 24 1.31 -7.19 0.06
N HIS A 25 0.83 -8.04 -0.84
CA HIS A 25 0.61 -7.69 -2.25
C HIS A 25 -0.45 -6.60 -2.41
N LEU A 26 -1.58 -6.71 -1.70
CA LEU A 26 -2.62 -5.67 -1.72
C LEU A 26 -2.07 -4.30 -1.27
N LEU A 27 -1.26 -4.30 -0.22
CA LEU A 27 -0.66 -3.08 0.31
C LEU A 27 0.34 -2.48 -0.67
N GLY A 28 1.24 -3.30 -1.24
CA GLY A 28 2.16 -2.83 -2.28
C GLY A 28 1.44 -2.34 -3.54
N THR A 29 0.33 -2.98 -3.93
CA THR A 29 -0.49 -2.54 -5.07
C THR A 29 -1.14 -1.19 -4.81
N LEU A 30 -1.60 -0.92 -3.59
CA LEU A 30 -2.10 0.42 -3.23
C LEU A 30 -1.00 1.48 -3.31
N MET A 31 0.20 1.17 -2.85
CA MET A 31 1.33 2.09 -2.96
C MET A 31 1.63 2.42 -4.43
N ILE A 32 1.64 1.42 -5.32
CA ILE A 32 1.85 1.62 -6.76
C ILE A 32 0.77 2.53 -7.36
N ARG A 33 -0.49 2.30 -7.00
CA ARG A 33 -1.60 3.11 -7.53
C ARG A 33 -1.58 4.55 -7.06
N VAL A 34 -1.05 4.81 -5.85
CA VAL A 34 -0.82 6.18 -5.39
C VAL A 34 0.28 6.82 -6.23
N ALA A 35 1.46 6.19 -6.31
CA ALA A 35 2.61 6.68 -7.05
C ALA A 35 2.44 6.75 -8.59
N GLN A 36 1.37 6.15 -9.13
CA GLN A 36 1.01 6.23 -10.55
C GLN A 36 -0.13 7.21 -10.82
N ALA A 37 -0.70 7.85 -9.80
CA ALA A 37 -1.90 8.67 -9.95
C ALA A 37 -1.67 9.90 -10.83
N ASP A 38 -0.45 10.41 -10.86
CA ASP A 38 -0.01 11.55 -11.66
C ASP A 38 0.49 11.14 -13.06
N ALA A 39 0.50 9.84 -13.35
CA ALA A 39 1.09 9.16 -14.51
C ALA A 39 2.63 9.16 -14.60
N THR A 40 3.33 9.41 -13.49
CA THR A 40 4.79 9.53 -13.46
C THR A 40 5.43 8.82 -12.26
N LEU A 41 5.53 7.49 -12.32
CA LEU A 41 6.23 6.73 -11.30
C LEU A 41 7.74 7.04 -11.28
N ARG A 42 8.24 7.60 -10.17
CA ARG A 42 9.65 8.02 -10.00
C ARG A 42 10.49 6.98 -9.27
N VAL A 43 11.81 7.03 -9.49
CA VAL A 43 12.76 6.10 -8.86
C VAL A 43 12.80 6.28 -7.34
N GLU A 44 12.61 7.51 -6.87
CA GLU A 44 12.55 7.88 -5.47
C GLU A 44 11.38 7.19 -4.76
N GLU A 45 10.20 7.20 -5.37
CA GLU A 45 9.02 6.50 -4.88
C GLU A 45 9.25 4.99 -4.84
N LEU A 46 9.79 4.40 -5.93
CA LEU A 46 10.12 2.97 -5.97
C LEU A 46 11.08 2.56 -4.84
N ARG A 47 12.10 3.38 -4.58
CA ARG A 47 13.06 3.14 -3.49
C ARG A 47 12.41 3.25 -2.12
N GLU A 48 11.51 4.21 -1.93
CA GLU A 48 10.79 4.38 -0.66
C GLU A 48 9.82 3.22 -0.44
N MET A 49 9.15 2.73 -1.48
CA MET A 49 8.32 1.53 -1.42
C MET A 49 9.15 0.31 -1.03
N ASP A 50 10.31 0.07 -1.66
CA ASP A 50 11.17 -1.07 -1.33
C ASP A 50 11.61 -1.01 0.14
N ARG A 51 11.97 0.18 0.65
CA ARG A 51 12.29 0.38 2.07
C ARG A 51 11.10 0.10 2.98
N LEU A 52 9.92 0.62 2.64
CA LEU A 52 8.71 0.43 3.43
C LEU A 52 8.29 -1.04 3.45
N LEU A 53 8.25 -1.71 2.30
CA LEU A 53 7.91 -3.14 2.18
C LEU A 53 8.91 -4.01 2.95
N GLY A 54 10.21 -3.72 2.82
CA GLY A 54 11.27 -4.33 3.61
C GLY A 54 11.02 -4.21 5.11
N ALA A 55 10.80 -2.97 5.57
CA ALA A 55 10.53 -2.69 6.97
C ALA A 55 9.22 -3.31 7.46
N MET A 56 8.14 -3.28 6.66
CA MET A 56 6.82 -3.80 7.03
C MET A 56 6.82 -5.31 7.18
N PHE A 57 7.52 -6.03 6.32
CA PHE A 57 7.39 -7.48 6.24
C PHE A 57 8.66 -8.23 6.67
N GLY A 58 9.69 -7.51 7.12
CA GLY A 58 10.97 -8.11 7.50
C GLY A 58 11.70 -8.73 6.31
N LEU A 59 11.59 -8.10 5.14
CA LEU A 59 12.15 -8.58 3.89
C LEU A 59 13.53 -7.98 3.66
N GLY A 60 14.42 -8.76 3.03
CA GLY A 60 15.65 -8.21 2.47
C GLY A 60 15.38 -7.33 1.24
N PRO A 61 16.38 -6.58 0.76
CA PRO A 61 16.23 -5.68 -0.37
C PRO A 61 15.71 -6.36 -1.64
N VAL A 62 16.15 -7.60 -1.90
CA VAL A 62 15.77 -8.38 -3.08
C VAL A 62 14.31 -8.83 -2.99
N GLU A 63 13.90 -9.34 -1.83
CA GLU A 63 12.52 -9.77 -1.59
C GLU A 63 11.54 -8.60 -1.60
N ALA A 64 11.93 -7.43 -1.08
CA ALA A 64 11.13 -6.22 -1.13
C ALA A 64 10.93 -5.73 -2.57
N ALA A 65 12.01 -5.66 -3.37
CA ALA A 65 11.93 -5.29 -4.78
C ALA A 65 11.09 -6.29 -5.60
N ARG A 66 11.16 -7.58 -5.27
CA ARG A 66 10.32 -8.60 -5.89
C ARG A 66 8.85 -8.38 -5.56
N LEU A 67 8.52 -8.18 -4.28
CA LEU A 67 7.14 -7.88 -3.86
C LEU A 67 6.62 -6.61 -4.54
N ARG A 68 7.44 -5.56 -4.67
CA ARG A 68 7.07 -4.35 -5.42
C ARG A 68 6.75 -4.66 -6.87
N ALA A 69 7.59 -5.42 -7.57
CA ALA A 69 7.36 -5.79 -8.97
C ALA A 69 6.10 -6.65 -9.15
N GLU A 70 5.83 -7.56 -8.22
CA GLU A 70 4.59 -8.36 -8.20
C GLU A 70 3.36 -7.46 -7.96
N SER A 71 3.46 -6.53 -7.01
CA SER A 71 2.43 -5.52 -6.73
C SER A 71 2.16 -4.58 -7.90
N GLU A 72 3.17 -4.22 -8.68
CA GLU A 72 3.05 -3.41 -9.89
C GLU A 72 2.24 -4.12 -10.98
N ARG A 73 2.53 -5.41 -11.21
CA ARG A 73 1.72 -6.25 -12.11
C ARG A 73 0.27 -6.34 -11.63
N LEU A 74 0.09 -6.57 -10.33
CA LEU A 74 -1.23 -6.64 -9.71
C LEU A 74 -1.99 -5.30 -9.81
N ALA A 75 -1.31 -4.16 -9.80
CA ALA A 75 -1.96 -2.85 -9.95
C ALA A 75 -2.70 -2.74 -11.29
N GLN A 76 -2.17 -3.37 -12.34
CA GLN A 76 -2.74 -3.40 -13.68
C GLN A 76 -3.85 -4.45 -13.84
N THR A 77 -3.80 -5.55 -13.08
CA THR A 77 -4.75 -6.67 -13.23
C THR A 77 -5.88 -6.67 -12.22
N LEU A 78 -5.68 -6.08 -11.04
CA LEU A 78 -6.71 -6.02 -10.00
C LEU A 78 -7.79 -4.97 -10.32
N PRO A 79 -9.02 -5.16 -9.82
CA PRO A 79 -10.12 -4.18 -9.96
C PRO A 79 -9.74 -2.79 -9.43
N ALA A 80 -10.55 -1.78 -9.76
CA ALA A 80 -10.31 -0.42 -9.30
C ALA A 80 -10.20 -0.32 -7.77
N THR A 81 -9.50 0.69 -7.26
CA THR A 81 -9.23 0.83 -5.81
C THR A 81 -10.51 0.85 -4.97
N ALA A 82 -11.60 1.41 -5.51
CA ALA A 82 -12.92 1.38 -4.88
C ALA A 82 -13.45 -0.04 -4.63
N GLU A 83 -13.23 -0.95 -5.58
CA GLU A 83 -13.67 -2.35 -5.53
C GLU A 83 -12.80 -3.19 -4.60
N LEU A 84 -11.54 -2.77 -4.35
CA LEU A 84 -10.65 -3.42 -3.38
C LEU A 84 -11.02 -3.10 -1.92
N GLY A 85 -11.85 -2.08 -1.66
CA GLY A 85 -12.20 -1.61 -0.32
C GLY A 85 -12.55 -2.71 0.70
N PRO A 86 -13.46 -3.67 0.39
CA PRO A 86 -13.78 -4.78 1.29
C PRO A 86 -12.58 -5.69 1.58
N MET A 87 -11.78 -6.01 0.56
CA MET A 87 -10.58 -6.86 0.71
C MET A 87 -9.55 -6.19 1.61
N LEU A 88 -9.35 -4.88 1.41
CA LEU A 88 -8.46 -4.07 2.24
C LEU A 88 -8.93 -3.98 3.68
N ARG A 89 -10.22 -3.78 3.92
CA ARG A 89 -10.77 -3.76 5.29
C ARG A 89 -10.66 -5.11 5.99
N ALA A 90 -10.75 -6.22 5.24
CA ALA A 90 -10.54 -7.55 5.79
C ALA A 90 -9.06 -7.82 6.12
N ALA A 91 -8.13 -7.32 5.30
CA ALA A 91 -6.70 -7.46 5.52
C ALA A 91 -6.12 -6.48 6.57
N LEU A 92 -6.76 -5.32 6.76
CA LEU A 92 -6.27 -4.23 7.62
C LEU A 92 -7.27 -3.89 8.74
N PRO A 93 -6.95 -4.29 9.99
CA PRO A 93 -7.72 -3.90 11.15
C PRO A 93 -7.83 -2.37 11.30
N PRO A 94 -8.91 -1.84 11.89
CA PRO A 94 -9.15 -0.40 12.01
C PRO A 94 -7.96 0.39 12.57
N ALA A 95 -7.27 -0.17 13.58
CA ALA A 95 -6.12 0.46 14.23
C ALA A 95 -4.92 0.72 13.30
N HIS A 96 -4.88 0.13 12.10
CA HIS A 96 -3.78 0.23 11.14
C HIS A 96 -4.03 1.19 9.99
N ARG A 97 -5.27 1.64 9.83
CA ARG A 97 -5.66 2.44 8.66
C ARG A 97 -5.01 3.82 8.66
N ALA A 98 -4.82 4.42 9.84
CA ALA A 98 -4.10 5.69 9.98
C ALA A 98 -2.62 5.56 9.60
N ASP A 99 -1.96 4.47 10.01
CA ASP A 99 -0.56 4.23 9.66
C ASP A 99 -0.40 3.90 8.18
N LEU A 100 -1.35 3.18 7.56
CA LEU A 100 -1.35 2.96 6.12
C LEU A 100 -1.43 4.31 5.37
N ARG A 101 -2.34 5.20 5.76
CA ARG A 101 -2.43 6.54 5.16
C ARG A 101 -1.08 7.28 5.24
N ALA A 102 -0.39 7.18 6.38
CA ALA A 102 0.94 7.76 6.54
C ALA A 102 2.00 7.10 5.64
N ALA A 103 1.94 5.78 5.45
CA ALA A 103 2.82 5.06 4.54
C ALA A 103 2.60 5.45 3.07
N LEU A 104 1.34 5.56 2.63
CA LEU A 104 1.00 6.02 1.29
C LEU A 104 1.50 7.43 1.02
N ARG A 105 1.33 8.34 2.00
CA ARG A 105 1.84 9.71 1.90
C ARG A 105 3.36 9.76 1.78
N ARG A 106 4.08 8.92 2.52
CA ARG A 106 5.55 8.84 2.41
C ARG A 106 6.02 8.41 1.04
N VAL A 107 5.27 7.55 0.35
CA VAL A 107 5.58 7.16 -1.03
C VAL A 107 5.36 8.33 -1.97
N ALA A 108 4.17 8.96 -1.92
CA ALA A 108 3.83 10.13 -2.75
C ALA A 108 4.84 11.28 -2.60
N GLU A 109 5.26 11.60 -1.37
CA GLU A 109 6.20 12.70 -1.12
C GLU A 109 7.68 12.32 -1.36
N ALA A 110 7.98 11.11 -1.84
CA ALA A 110 9.35 10.58 -1.86
C ALA A 110 10.26 11.28 -2.88
N ASP A 111 9.70 11.77 -3.99
CA ASP A 111 10.42 12.52 -5.02
C ASP A 111 10.54 14.02 -4.69
N GLY A 112 9.91 14.47 -3.59
CA GLY A 112 9.91 15.85 -3.13
C GLY A 112 8.80 16.72 -3.75
N ASP A 113 7.93 16.14 -4.58
CA ASP A 113 6.72 16.80 -5.08
C ASP A 113 5.49 16.30 -4.31
N TRP A 114 4.42 17.10 -4.33
CA TRP A 114 3.14 16.72 -3.76
C TRP A 114 2.05 16.96 -4.79
N ASP A 115 1.74 15.92 -5.56
CA ASP A 115 0.74 16.02 -6.61
C ASP A 115 -0.69 15.86 -6.06
N PRO A 116 -1.63 16.78 -6.39
CA PRO A 116 -3.02 16.68 -5.97
C PRO A 116 -3.73 15.38 -6.37
N ARG A 117 -3.32 14.72 -7.45
CA ARG A 117 -3.89 13.46 -7.94
C ARG A 117 -3.53 12.30 -7.03
N GLU A 118 -2.30 12.25 -6.54
CA GLU A 118 -1.86 11.26 -5.55
C GLU A 118 -2.58 11.47 -4.22
N ALA A 119 -2.67 12.73 -3.79
CA ALA A 119 -3.43 13.12 -2.61
C ALA A 119 -4.90 12.65 -2.71
N GLN A 120 -5.52 12.79 -3.88
CA GLN A 120 -6.88 12.33 -4.12
C GLN A 120 -7.02 10.80 -3.97
N VAL A 121 -6.06 10.03 -4.46
CA VAL A 121 -6.05 8.56 -4.27
C VAL A 121 -5.88 8.20 -2.79
N ILE A 122 -4.99 8.89 -2.06
CA ILE A 122 -4.79 8.69 -0.63
C ILE A 122 -6.08 8.96 0.15
N GLU A 123 -6.81 10.03 -0.18
CA GLU A 123 -8.09 10.36 0.46
C GLU A 123 -9.21 9.38 0.09
N ALA A 124 -9.26 8.92 -1.17
CA ALA A 124 -10.19 7.88 -1.59
C ALA A 124 -9.97 6.57 -0.82
N VAL A 125 -8.71 6.12 -0.71
CA VAL A 125 -8.34 4.95 0.11
C VAL A 125 -8.72 5.17 1.57
N SER A 126 -8.44 6.35 2.12
CA SER A 126 -8.77 6.69 3.51
C SER A 126 -10.27 6.62 3.79
N THR A 127 -11.09 7.07 2.84
CA THR A 127 -12.56 7.03 2.90
C THR A 127 -13.08 5.59 2.80
N LEU A 128 -12.53 4.78 1.88
CA LEU A 128 -12.88 3.36 1.75
C LEU A 128 -12.56 2.57 3.03
N LEU A 129 -11.49 2.95 3.71
CA LEU A 129 -11.07 2.34 4.95
C LEU A 129 -11.83 2.88 6.16
N HIS A 130 -12.35 4.10 6.13
CA HIS A 130 -13.17 4.67 7.21
C HIS A 130 -14.54 5.09 6.67
N PRO A 131 -15.40 4.13 6.28
CA PRO A 131 -16.75 4.47 5.86
C PRO A 131 -17.44 5.21 7.02
N ARG A 132 -17.99 6.39 6.73
CA ARG A 132 -18.87 7.07 7.70
C ARG A 132 -20.10 6.16 7.94
N PRO A 133 -20.59 6.09 9.19
CA PRO A 133 -21.79 5.32 9.51
C PRO A 133 -23.02 5.81 8.73
#